data_AF-A0A6B2GK12-F1
#
_entry.id   AF-A0A6B2GK12-F1
#
_cell.length_a   1.000
_cell.length_b   1.000
_cell.length_c   1.000
_cell.angle_alpha   90.00
_cell.angle_beta   90.00
_cell.angle_gamma   90.00
#
_symmetry.space_group_name_H-M   'P 1'
#
loop_
_entity.id
_entity.type
_entity.pdbx_description
1 polymer ?
#
loop_
_entity_poly.entity_id
_entity_poly.type
_entity_poly.pdbx_seq_one_letter_code
_entity_poly.pdbx_strand_id
1 'polypeptide(L)' 'MKKNIAIVMGGNSTEAGISLKSGAVVYQNLDPLKYKAYSVKITHKNWEVVSD' A
#
# COMPACT_ATOMS: atom_id res chain seq x y z
N MET A 1 -5.30 -5.31 -20.57
CA MET A 1 -5.41 -4.15 -19.65
C MET A 1 -4.91 -4.54 -18.28
N LYS A 2 -4.13 -3.68 -17.62
CA LYS A 2 -3.67 -3.92 -16.24
C LYS A 2 -4.82 -3.65 -15.26
N LYS A 3 -4.94 -4.46 -14.21
CA LYS A 3 -5.91 -4.21 -13.13
C LYS A 3 -5.32 -3.20 -12.15
N ASN A 4 -6.12 -2.21 -11.73
CA ASN A 4 -5.72 -1.28 -10.69
C ASN A 4 -5.91 -1.95 -9.32
N ILE A 5 -4.87 -1.93 -8.48
CA ILE A 5 -4.89 -2.50 -7.13
C ILE A 5 -4.42 -1.44 -6.15
N ALA A 6 -5.23 -1.14 -5.15
CA ALA A 6 -4.83 -0.32 -4.00
C ALA A 6 -4.31 -1.24 -2.89
N ILE A 7 -3.07 -1.03 -2.45
CA ILE A 7 -2.46 -1.75 -1.34
C ILE A 7 -2.58 -0.85 -0.11
N VAL A 8 -3.47 -1.22 0.79
CA VAL A 8 -3.78 -0.47 2.00
C VAL A 8 -2.85 -0.92 3.14
N MET A 9 -2.18 0.04 3.78
CA MET A 9 -1.16 -0.23 4.81
C MET A 9 -1.09 0.88 5.85
N GLY A 10 -0.54 0.58 7.03
CA GLY A 10 -0.52 1.47 8.19
C GLY A 10 -1.67 1.18 9.16
N GLY A 11 -2.43 2.23 9.52
CA GLY A 11 -3.55 2.18 10.45
C GLY A 11 -3.29 2.89 11.78
N ASN A 12 -4.31 2.94 12.64
CA ASN A 12 -4.19 3.43 14.02
C ASN A 12 -3.96 2.27 14.99
N SER A 13 -2.80 1.62 14.87
CA SER A 13 -2.40 0.48 15.71
C SER A 13 -0.91 0.61 16.08
N THR A 14 -0.50 -0.02 17.18
CA THR A 14 0.92 -0.21 17.52
C THR A 14 1.68 -0.96 16.42
N GLU A 15 0.96 -1.69 15.56
CA GLU A 15 1.49 -2.44 14.42
C GLU A 15 1.55 -1.62 13.12
N ALA A 16 1.19 -0.33 13.12
CA ALA A 16 1.19 0.50 11.91
C ALA A 16 2.54 0.45 11.18
N GLY A 17 3.66 0.47 11.91
CA GLY A 17 5.00 0.34 11.32
C GLY A 17 5.26 -1.04 10.69
N ILE A 18 4.68 -2.11 11.25
CA ILE A 18 4.77 -3.47 10.69
C ILE A 18 3.92 -3.56 9.42
N SER A 19 2.69 -3.04 9.46
CA SER A 19 1.78 -2.97 8.32
C SER A 19 2.39 -2.23 7.11
N LEU A 20 3.08 -1.10 7.35
CA LEU A 20 3.81 -0.37 6.30
C LEU A 20 4.92 -1.22 5.66
N LYS A 21 5.71 -1.95 6.46
CA LYS A 21 6.78 -2.82 5.95
C LYS A 21 6.23 -3.96 5.10
N SER A 22 5.19 -4.65 5.59
CA SER A 22 4.54 -5.73 4.86
C SER A 22 3.88 -5.24 3.57
N GLY A 23 3.21 -4.08 3.61
CA GLY A 23 2.62 -3.44 2.44
C GLY A 23 3.65 -3.07 1.37
N ALA A 24 4.83 -2.58 1.77
CA ALA A 24 5.94 -2.29 0.87
C ALA A 24 6.47 -3.56 0.17
N VAL A 25 6.59 -4.68 0.89
CA VAL A 25 6.97 -5.97 0.31
C VAL A 25 5.95 -6.41 -0.75
N VAL A 26 4.65 -6.27 -0.47
CA VAL A 26 3.60 -6.59 -1.46
C VAL A 26 3.69 -5.69 -2.69
N TYR A 27 3.89 -4.38 -2.51
CA TYR A 27 4.06 -3.44 -3.63
C TYR A 27 5.25 -3.82 -4.52
N GLN A 28 6.39 -4.15 -3.91
CA GLN A 28 7.63 -4.54 -4.62
C GLN A 28 7.50 -5.85 -5.39
N ASN A 29 6.68 -6.79 -4.91
CA ASN A 29 6.54 -8.13 -5.50
C ASN A 29 5.32 -8.25 -6.44
N LEU A 30 4.47 -7.23 -6.55
CA LEU A 30 3.34 -7.25 -7.46
C LEU A 30 3.83 -7.19 -8.90
N ASP A 31 3.37 -8.13 -9.74
CA ASP A 31 3.74 -8.19 -11.16
C ASP A 31 3.27 -6.92 -11.91
N PRO A 32 4.20 -6.04 -12.35
CA PRO A 32 3.84 -4.78 -12.99
C PRO A 32 3.29 -4.97 -14.41
N LEU A 33 3.43 -6.17 -15.01
CA LEU A 33 2.82 -6.48 -16.31
C LEU A 33 1.33 -6.77 -16.15
N LYS A 34 0.91 -7.31 -15.00
CA LYS A 34 -0.48 -7.67 -14.71
C LYS A 34 -1.25 -6.55 -14.00
N TYR A 35 -0.57 -5.78 -13.15
CA TYR A 35 -1.21 -4.86 -12.22
C TYR A 35 -0.61 -3.45 -12.28
N LYS A 36 -1.45 -2.46 -11.97
CA LYS A 36 -1.04 -1.11 -11.63
C LYS A 36 -1.32 -0.90 -10.14
N ALA A 37 -0.28 -0.97 -9.33
CA ALA A 37 -0.37 -0.88 -7.88
C ALA A 37 -0.36 0.58 -7.42
N TYR A 38 -1.10 0.87 -6.35
CA TYR A 38 -1.09 2.16 -5.66
C TYR A 38 -0.93 1.90 -4.17
N SER A 39 0.04 2.54 -3.53
CA SER A 39 0.23 2.43 -2.08
C SER A 39 -0.69 3.41 -1.36
N VAL A 40 -1.52 2.92 -0.45
CA VAL A 40 -2.46 3.73 0.33
C VAL A 40 -2.08 3.63 1.80
N LYS A 41 -1.56 4.73 2.35
CA LYS A 41 -1.19 4.83 3.75
C LYS A 41 -2.36 5.36 4.55
N ILE A 42 -2.72 4.62 5.59
CA ILE A 42 -3.72 5.05 6.58
C ILE A 42 -3.00 5.52 7.83
N THR A 43 -3.40 6.69 8.32
CA THR A 43 -3.08 7.16 9.67
C THR A 43 -4.36 7.38 10.46
N HIS A 44 -4.26 7.70 11.75
CA HIS A 44 -5.43 8.09 12.55
C HIS A 44 -6.17 9.32 11.98
N LYS A 45 -5.50 10.17 11.20
CA LYS A 45 -6.02 11.46 10.76
C LYS A 45 -6.50 11.45 9.31
N ASN A 46 -5.89 10.65 8.45
CA ASN A 46 -6.14 10.69 7.02
C ASN A 46 -5.74 9.40 6.29
N TRP A 47 -6.14 9.33 5.02
CA TRP A 47 -5.72 8.32 4.07
C TRP A 47 -5.02 9.02 2.92
N GLU A 48 -3.81 8.58 2.58
CA GLU A 48 -2.96 9.21 1.58
C GLU A 48 -2.54 8.16 0.54
N VAL A 49 -2.70 8.51 -0.73
CA VAL A 49 -2.12 7.73 -1.82
C VAL A 49 -0.69 8.18 -2.00
N VAL A 50 0.25 7.27 -1.79
CA VAL A 50 1.66 7.48 -2.09
C VAL A 50 1.88 7.02 -3.52
N SER A 51 1.91 7.97 -4.45
CA SER A 51 2.35 7.77 -5.83
C SER A 51 3.77 8.27 -5.98
N ASP A 52 4.64 7.46 -6.60
CA ASP A 52 5.93 7.93 -7.14
C ASP A 52 5.72 8.99 -8.24
#